data_AF-A0A4R3KCW0-F1
#
_entry.id   AF-A0A4R3KCW0-F1
#
_cell.length_a   1.000
_cell.length_b   1.000
_cell.length_c   1.000
_cell.angle_alpha   90.00
_cell.angle_beta   90.00
_cell.angle_gamma   90.00
#
_symmetry.space_group_name_H-M   'P 1'
#
loop_
_entity.id
_entity.type
_entity.pdbx_description
1 polymer ?
#
loop_
_entity_poly.entity_id
_entity_poly.type
_entity_poly.pdbx_seq_one_letter_code
_entity_poly.pdbx_strand_id
1 'polypeptide(L)' 'MLKTIVLIAALICSCIYMVLFWVSNPKANQIANKIQKPFVVVSALLLVLYLIL' A
#
# COMPACT_ATOMS: atom_id res chain seq x y z
N MET A 1 4.10 14.32 15.70
CA MET A 1 5.00 14.17 14.53
C MET A 1 5.06 12.75 14.02
N LEU A 2 5.33 11.74 14.86
CA LEU A 2 5.38 10.33 14.45
C LEU A 2 4.08 9.82 13.82
N LYS A 3 2.93 10.13 14.44
CA LYS A 3 1.59 9.79 13.93
C LYS A 3 1.35 10.30 12.49
N THR A 4 1.80 11.52 12.19
CA THR A 4 1.71 12.11 10.83
C THR A 4 2.62 11.41 9.83
N ILE A 5 3.84 11.02 10.24
CA ILE A 5 4.78 10.28 9.37
C ILE A 5 4.22 8.89 9.03
N VAL A 6 3.63 8.20 10.01
CA VAL A 6 2.96 6.89 9.80
C VAL A 6 1.78 7.03 8.83
N LEU A 7 1.00 8.10 8.96
CA LEU A 7 -0.11 8.39 8.05
C LEU A 7 0.38 8.63 6.61
N ILE A 8 1.45 9.42 6.44
CA ILE A 8 2.06 9.68 5.13
C ILE A 8 2.59 8.38 4.51
N ALA A 9 3.26 7.53 5.29
CA ALA A 9 3.75 6.23 4.82
C ALA A 9 2.60 5.30 4.39
N ALA A 10 1.49 5.27 5.13
CA ALA A 10 0.30 4.50 4.77
C ALA A 10 -0.34 5.01 3.47
N LEU A 11 -0.41 6.33 3.29
CA LEU A 11 -0.92 6.97 2.08
C LEU A 11 -0.07 6.61 0.86
N ILE A 12 1.26 6.67 0.97
CA ILE A 12 2.17 6.31 -0.12
C ILE A 12 1.99 4.83 -0.51
N CYS A 13 1.89 3.92 0.46
CA CYS A 13 1.64 2.50 0.18
C CYS A 13 0.31 2.28 -0.56
N SER A 14 -0.74 3.02 -0.18
CA SER A 14 -2.04 2.96 -0.86
C SER A 14 -2.00 3.53 -2.28
N CYS A 15 -1.23 4.59 -2.52
CA CYS A 15 -1.01 5.12 -3.88
C CYS A 15 -0.28 4.10 -4.77
N ILE A 16 0.77 3.44 -4.26
CA ILE A 16 1.51 2.40 -4.99
C ILE A 16 0.58 1.21 -5.31
N TYR A 17 -0.27 0.81 -4.37
CA TYR A 17 -1.29 -0.21 -4.61
C TYR A 17 -2.24 0.16 -5.76
N MET A 18 -2.77 1.39 -5.77
CA MET A 18 -3.65 1.88 -6.84
C MET A 18 -2.97 1.85 -8.21
N VAL A 19 -1.70 2.28 -8.29
CA VAL A 19 -0.91 2.28 -9.53
C VAL A 19 -0.68 0.85 -10.03
N LEU A 20 -0.33 -0.08 -9.14
CA LEU A 20 -0.17 -1.50 -9.48
C LEU A 20 -1.48 -2.14 -9.92
N PHE A 21 -2.62 -1.74 -9.34
CA PHE A 21 -3.95 -2.23 -9.72
C PHE A 21 -4.36 -1.78 -11.13
N TRP A 22 -3.98 -0.57 -11.54
CA TRP A 22 -4.33 -0.03 -12.87
C TRP A 22 -3.49 -0.65 -14.00
N VAL A 23 -2.55 -1.55 -13.69
CA VAL A 23 -1.75 -2.23 -14.72
C VAL A 23 -2.65 -3.13 -15.58
N SER A 24 -2.91 -2.69 -16.81
CA SER A 24 -3.83 -3.36 -17.75
C SER A 24 -3.15 -4.47 -18.57
N ASN A 25 -1.81 -4.56 -18.53
CA ASN A 25 -1.05 -5.56 -19.27
C ASN A 25 -1.08 -6.92 -18.54
N PRO A 26 -1.56 -8.02 -19.14
CA PRO A 26 -1.76 -9.31 -18.45
C PRO A 26 -0.48 -9.91 -17.85
N LYS A 27 0.68 -9.77 -18.50
CA LYS A 27 1.97 -10.27 -17.96
C LYS A 27 2.42 -9.44 -16.76
N ALA A 28 2.29 -8.12 -16.85
CA ALA A 28 2.65 -7.22 -15.77
C ALA A 28 1.65 -7.28 -14.61
N ASN A 29 0.37 -7.56 -14.89
CA ASN A 29 -0.68 -7.71 -13.88
C ASN A 29 -0.42 -8.93 -12.97
N GLN A 30 0.06 -10.06 -13.50
CA GLN A 30 0.42 -11.21 -12.65
C GLN A 30 1.55 -10.87 -11.65
N ILE A 31 2.53 -10.10 -12.09
CA ILE A 31 3.66 -9.66 -11.25
C ILE A 31 3.19 -8.58 -10.27
N ALA A 32 2.43 -7.60 -10.76
CA ALA A 32 1.85 -6.53 -9.98
C ALA A 32 0.98 -7.12 -8.86
N ASN A 33 0.11 -8.08 -9.14
CA ASN A 33 -0.79 -8.68 -8.15
C ASN A 33 -0.03 -9.48 -7.06
N LYS A 34 1.11 -10.11 -7.40
CA LYS A 34 2.01 -10.71 -6.39
C LYS A 34 2.64 -9.67 -5.47
N ILE A 35 3.06 -8.53 -6.02
CA ILE A 35 3.69 -7.43 -5.28
C ILE A 35 2.65 -6.58 -4.54
N GLN A 36 1.44 -6.49 -5.05
CA GLN A 36 0.37 -5.64 -4.55
C GLN A 36 -0.20 -6.16 -3.22
N LYS A 37 -0.28 -7.48 -3.04
CA LYS A 37 -0.71 -8.12 -1.78
C LYS A 37 0.06 -7.64 -0.54
N PRO A 38 1.41 -7.67 -0.49
CA PRO A 38 2.13 -7.17 0.67
C PRO A 38 1.94 -5.65 0.88
N PHE A 39 1.79 -4.85 -0.17
CA PHE A 39 1.50 -3.41 -0.01
C PHE A 39 0.15 -3.14 0.66
N VAL A 40 -0.90 -3.93 0.37
CA VAL A 40 -2.19 -3.83 1.09
C VAL A 40 -2.00 -4.17 2.56
N VAL A 41 -1.32 -5.28 2.85
CA VAL A 41 -1.13 -5.75 4.23
C VAL A 41 -0.33 -4.74 5.04
N VAL A 42 0.76 -4.22 4.47
CA VAL A 42 1.60 -3.20 5.11
C VAL A 42 0.83 -1.88 5.30
N SER A 43 0.06 -1.44 4.30
CA SER A 43 -0.81 -0.25 4.41
C SER A 43 -1.82 -0.40 5.55
N ALA A 44 -2.53 -1.54 5.62
CA ALA A 44 -3.48 -1.81 6.69
C ALA A 44 -2.81 -1.85 8.08
N LEU A 45 -1.64 -2.48 8.19
CA LEU A 45 -0.87 -2.53 9.43
C LEU A 45 -0.40 -1.13 9.90
N LEU A 46 0.09 -0.29 8.98
CA LEU A 46 0.45 1.10 9.27
C LEU A 46 -0.77 1.90 9.74
N LEU A 47 -1.94 1.64 9.18
CA LEU A 47 -3.18 2.32 9.56
C LEU A 47 -3.69 1.88 10.93
N VAL A 48 -3.57 0.59 11.28
CA VAL A 48 -3.82 0.10 12.64
C VAL A 48 -2.83 0.69 13.63
N LEU A 49 -1.54 0.73 13.28
CA LEU A 49 -0.52 1.36 14.11
C LEU A 49 -0.82 2.84 14.35
N TYR A 50 -1.27 3.56 13.32
CA TYR A 50 -1.73 4.94 13.43
C TYR A 50 -2.91 5.11 14.39
N LEU A 51 -3.85 4.16 14.44
CA LEU A 51 -5.00 4.25 15.35
C LEU A 51 -4.59 4.05 16.83
N ILE A 52 -3.56 3.25 17.08
CA ILE A 52 -3.05 2.95 18.43
C ILE A 52 -2.10 4.04 18.94
N LEU A 53 -1.28 4.63 18.06
CA LEU A 53 -0.42 5.77 18.37
C LEU A 53 -1.22 7.05 18.63
#